data_AF-A0AAD5N283-F1
#
_entry.id   AF-A0AAD5N283-F1
#
_cell.length_a   1.000
_cell.length_b   1.000
_cell.length_c   1.000
_cell.angle_alpha   90.00
_cell.angle_beta   90.00
_cell.angle_gamma   90.00
#
_symmetry.space_group_name_H-M   'P 1'
#
loop_
_entity.id
_entity.type
_entity.pdbx_description
1 polymer ?
#
loop_
_entity_poly.entity_id
_entity_poly.type
_entity_poly.pdbx_seq_one_letter_code
_entity_poly.pdbx_strand_id
1 'polypeptide(L)'
;MATELHVSLATVLIHLYQLNFVHKKSRQEQHDLTEEAANRAEISHQLLRNSPLNSRFWKVNVALDENWISVPNCKSINVGHYCQQSGQVYDKLKKKEAPALVNRKQLMMLQDNATPHTAKKIEEKFNE
;
A
#
# COMPACT_ATOMS: atom_id res chain seq x y z
N MET A 1 -7.18 36.95 -5.71
CA MET A 1 -6.08 37.57 -6.48
C MET A 1 -6.51 38.72 -7.39
N ALA A 2 -7.21 38.53 -8.53
CA ALA A 2 -7.56 39.65 -9.42
C ALA A 2 -8.41 40.74 -8.73
N THR A 3 -9.42 40.32 -7.97
CA THR A 3 -10.27 41.20 -7.14
C THR A 3 -9.49 41.87 -6.00
N GLU A 4 -8.57 41.15 -5.35
CA GLU A 4 -7.73 41.67 -4.25
C GLU A 4 -6.72 42.71 -4.74
N LEU A 5 -6.22 42.55 -5.96
CA LEU A 5 -5.25 43.45 -6.58
C LEU A 5 -5.91 44.57 -7.40
N HIS A 6 -7.25 44.62 -7.45
CA HIS A 6 -8.01 45.59 -8.25
C HIS A 6 -7.60 45.66 -9.75
N VAL A 7 -7.21 44.53 -10.33
CA VAL A 7 -6.79 44.43 -11.75
C VAL A 7 -7.61 43.40 -12.52
N SER A 8 -7.55 43.44 -13.85
CA SER A 8 -8.22 42.46 -14.70
C SER A 8 -7.61 41.06 -14.56
N LEU A 9 -8.42 40.01 -14.75
CA LEU A 9 -7.95 38.62 -14.76
C LEU A 9 -6.86 38.38 -15.83
N ALA A 10 -6.99 39.04 -17.00
CA ALA A 10 -6.02 38.94 -18.08
C ALA A 10 -4.64 39.49 -17.66
N THR A 11 -4.61 40.61 -16.92
CA THR A 11 -3.38 41.19 -16.38
C THR A 11 -2.67 40.21 -15.44
N VAL A 12 -3.42 39.51 -14.59
CA VAL A 12 -2.87 38.48 -13.68
C VAL A 12 -2.30 37.30 -14.47
N LEU A 13 -3.01 36.80 -15.48
CA LEU A 13 -2.56 35.65 -16.28
C LEU A 13 -1.27 35.95 -17.07
N ILE A 14 -1.15 37.16 -17.64
CA ILE A 14 0.06 37.58 -18.35
C ILE A 14 1.27 37.60 -17.41
N HIS A 15 1.11 38.16 -16.21
CA HIS A 15 2.21 38.21 -15.24
C HIS A 15 2.60 36.83 -14.73
N LEU A 16 1.62 35.95 -14.44
CA LEU A 16 1.89 34.56 -14.08
C LEU A 16 2.67 33.83 -15.18
N TYR A 17 2.31 34.06 -16.46
CA TYR A 17 3.04 33.49 -17.59
C TYR A 17 4.47 34.02 -17.71
N GLN A 18 4.69 35.34 -17.57
CA GLN A 18 6.03 35.95 -17.58
C GLN A 18 6.93 35.44 -16.44
N LEU A 19 6.33 35.11 -15.30
CA LEU A 19 7.00 34.51 -14.14
C LEU A 19 7.14 32.99 -14.24
N ASN A 20 6.76 32.38 -15.37
CA ASN A 20 6.79 30.93 -15.62
C ASN A 20 5.93 30.09 -14.64
N PHE A 21 4.85 30.67 -14.10
CA PHE A 21 3.87 29.89 -13.36
C PHE A 21 2.97 29.10 -14.32
N VAL A 22 2.75 27.84 -13.97
CA VAL A 22 1.87 26.93 -14.69
C VAL A 22 0.77 26.46 -13.75
N HIS A 23 -0.47 26.49 -14.22
CA HIS A 23 -1.58 25.88 -13.49
C HIS A 23 -1.45 24.35 -13.53
N LYS A 24 -1.17 23.74 -12.38
CA LYS A 24 -1.14 22.30 -12.22
C LYS A 24 -2.41 21.86 -11.51
N LYS A 25 -3.03 20.79 -12.01
CA LYS A 25 -4.10 20.12 -11.28
C LYS A 25 -3.53 19.64 -9.95
N SER A 26 -4.29 19.84 -8.88
CA SER A 26 -3.97 19.29 -7.58
C SER A 26 -3.85 17.77 -7.68
N ARG A 27 -2.91 17.20 -6.91
CA ARG A 27 -2.82 15.75 -6.76
C ARG A 27 -4.07 15.26 -6.05
N GLN A 28 -4.66 14.20 -6.58
CA GLN A 28 -5.70 13.47 -5.87
C GLN A 28 -5.03 12.59 -4.81
N GLU A 29 -5.18 12.97 -3.55
CA GLU A 29 -4.79 12.14 -2.41
C GLU A 29 -5.93 11.15 -2.11
N GLN A 30 -5.60 9.93 -1.69
CA GLN A 30 -6.62 8.89 -1.46
C GLN A 30 -7.53 9.24 -0.27
N HIS A 31 -6.97 9.78 0.80
CA HIS A 31 -7.69 10.16 2.02
C HIS A 31 -6.97 11.32 2.71
N ASP A 32 -7.71 12.15 3.44
CA ASP A 32 -7.13 13.16 4.32
C ASP A 32 -6.59 12.48 5.59
N LEU A 33 -5.36 12.79 5.97
CA LEU A 33 -4.65 12.10 7.06
C LEU A 33 -4.59 13.03 8.26
N THR A 34 -5.47 12.82 9.24
CA THR A 34 -5.52 13.68 10.44
C THR A 34 -4.60 13.14 11.53
N GLU A 35 -4.88 11.94 12.06
CA GLU A 35 -4.12 11.33 13.16
C GLU A 35 -3.24 10.16 12.69
N GLU A 36 -3.62 9.53 11.57
CA GLU A 36 -2.92 8.38 10.97
C GLU A 36 -1.55 8.75 10.40
N ALA A 37 -1.30 10.04 10.14
CA ALA A 37 -0.01 10.51 9.63
C ALA A 37 1.14 10.20 10.60
N ALA A 38 0.90 10.38 11.92
CA ALA A 38 1.89 10.09 12.94
C ALA A 38 2.19 8.59 13.03
N ASN A 39 1.14 7.76 13.03
CA ASN A 39 1.28 6.30 13.03
C ASN A 39 2.05 5.81 11.80
N ARG A 40 1.75 6.36 10.61
CA ARG A 40 2.47 6.04 9.38
C ARG A 40 3.95 6.41 9.45
N ALA A 41 4.27 7.59 9.99
CA ALA A 41 5.64 8.04 10.16
C ALA A 41 6.40 7.14 11.14
N GLU A 42 5.79 6.79 12.27
CA GLU A 42 6.39 5.94 13.30
C GLU A 42 6.64 4.51 12.79
N ILE A 43 5.64 3.88 12.17
CA ILE A 43 5.80 2.53 11.58
C ILE A 43 6.90 2.55 10.51
N SER A 44 6.92 3.57 9.64
CA SER A 44 7.96 3.70 8.61
C SER A 44 9.33 3.85 9.23
N HIS A 45 9.46 4.65 10.28
CA HIS A 45 10.71 4.85 11.00
C HIS A 45 11.19 3.55 11.68
N GLN A 46 10.29 2.80 12.31
CA GLN A 46 10.61 1.50 12.91
C GLN A 46 11.08 0.48 11.85
N LEU A 47 10.36 0.38 10.72
CA LEU A 47 10.76 -0.48 9.61
C LEU A 47 12.14 -0.08 9.09
N LEU A 48 12.39 1.22 8.89
CA LEU A 48 13.69 1.71 8.42
C LEU A 48 14.83 1.53 9.42
N ARG A 49 14.58 1.53 10.74
CA ARG A 49 15.60 1.26 11.77
C ARG A 49 15.88 -0.22 11.96
N ASN A 50 14.86 -1.07 11.84
CA ASN A 50 14.98 -2.52 11.98
C ASN A 50 15.54 -3.19 10.70
N SER A 51 15.50 -2.47 9.58
CA SER A 51 15.89 -2.93 8.25
C SER A 51 17.38 -2.82 7.84
N PRO A 52 18.18 -1.79 8.20
CA PRO A 52 19.22 -1.30 7.30
C PRO A 52 20.59 -1.99 7.45
N LEU A 53 20.68 -3.10 8.20
CA LEU A 53 21.89 -3.95 8.22
C LEU A 53 21.62 -5.42 7.99
N ASN A 54 20.35 -5.83 7.87
CA ASN A 54 20.01 -7.23 7.71
C ASN A 54 19.36 -7.44 6.34
N SER A 55 20.17 -7.76 5.33
CA SER A 55 19.67 -8.14 4.00
C SER A 55 18.62 -9.26 4.03
N ARG A 56 18.49 -9.97 5.16
CA ARG A 56 17.45 -10.95 5.43
C ARG A 56 16.05 -10.34 5.45
N PHE A 57 15.85 -9.14 6.00
CA PHE A 57 14.51 -8.56 6.19
C PHE A 57 13.77 -8.42 4.85
N TRP A 58 14.39 -7.75 3.86
CA TRP A 58 13.78 -7.59 2.53
C TRP A 58 13.68 -8.88 1.73
N LYS A 59 14.59 -9.84 1.97
CA LYS A 59 14.61 -11.11 1.23
C LYS A 59 13.52 -12.09 1.65
N VAL A 60 12.81 -11.85 2.76
CA VAL A 60 11.80 -12.78 3.29
C VAL A 60 10.38 -12.22 3.26
N ASN A 61 10.21 -10.99 2.75
CA ASN A 61 8.90 -10.37 2.62
C ASN A 61 8.18 -10.90 1.37
N VAL A 62 6.93 -11.33 1.56
CA VAL A 62 5.96 -11.56 0.49
C VAL A 62 4.85 -10.54 0.67
N ALA A 63 4.64 -9.72 -0.36
CA ALA A 63 3.54 -8.76 -0.40
C ALA A 63 2.35 -9.38 -1.14
N LEU A 64 1.15 -9.19 -0.57
CA LEU A 64 -0.11 -9.64 -1.13
C LEU A 64 -1.07 -8.46 -1.17
N ASP A 65 -1.77 -8.33 -2.29
CA ASP A 65 -2.79 -7.32 -2.50
C ASP A 65 -3.81 -7.80 -3.55
N GLU A 66 -5.08 -7.46 -3.32
CA GLU A 66 -6.20 -7.75 -4.19
C GLU A 66 -6.52 -6.53 -5.05
N ASN A 67 -6.30 -6.64 -6.35
CA ASN A 67 -6.72 -5.59 -7.28
C ASN A 67 -8.00 -5.97 -8.04
N TRP A 68 -8.90 -5.00 -8.21
CA TRP A 68 -10.12 -5.19 -8.98
C TRP A 68 -9.80 -5.33 -10.46
N ILE A 69 -10.17 -6.48 -11.03
CA ILE A 69 -10.24 -6.67 -12.48
C ILE A 69 -11.72 -6.70 -12.85
N SER A 70 -12.14 -5.80 -13.75
CA SER A 70 -13.54 -5.73 -14.19
C SER A 70 -13.84 -6.90 -15.12
N VAL A 71 -14.51 -7.93 -14.59
CA VAL A 71 -15.05 -9.05 -15.37
C VAL A 71 -16.56 -9.20 -15.09
N PRO A 72 -17.38 -9.62 -16.08
CA PRO A 72 -18.78 -9.93 -15.83
C PRO A 72 -18.91 -11.04 -14.76
N ASN A 73 -19.82 -10.87 -13.80
CA ASN A 73 -20.08 -11.81 -12.70
C ASN A 73 -18.93 -12.00 -11.67
N CYS A 74 -18.20 -10.93 -11.35
CA CYS A 74 -17.22 -10.94 -10.26
C CYS A 74 -17.83 -11.39 -8.92
N LYS A 75 -17.07 -12.19 -8.17
CA LYS A 75 -17.34 -12.49 -6.76
C LYS A 75 -16.32 -11.75 -5.90
N SER A 76 -16.77 -11.12 -4.82
CA SER A 76 -15.88 -10.54 -3.83
C SER A 76 -15.15 -11.64 -3.06
N ILE A 77 -13.96 -11.32 -2.57
CA ILE A 77 -13.18 -12.22 -1.72
C ILE A 77 -13.77 -12.17 -0.31
N ASN A 78 -14.14 -13.34 0.21
CA ASN A 78 -14.54 -13.53 1.60
C ASN A 78 -13.41 -14.20 2.38
N VAL A 79 -13.55 -14.26 3.72
CA VAL A 79 -12.55 -14.87 4.61
C VAL A 79 -12.18 -16.30 4.21
N GLY A 80 -13.16 -17.09 3.75
CA GLY A 80 -12.92 -18.48 3.32
C GLY A 80 -12.08 -18.56 2.05
N HIS A 81 -12.41 -17.73 1.05
CA HIS A 81 -11.67 -17.64 -0.20
C HIS A 81 -10.24 -17.13 0.04
N TYR A 82 -10.10 -16.08 0.86
CA TYR A 82 -8.80 -15.54 1.24
C TYR A 82 -7.94 -16.60 1.94
N CYS A 83 -8.49 -17.26 2.96
CA CYS A 83 -7.83 -18.36 3.68
C CYS A 83 -7.33 -19.46 2.74
N GLN A 84 -8.13 -19.84 1.74
CA GLN A 84 -7.73 -20.82 0.73
C GLN A 84 -6.59 -20.30 -0.15
N GLN A 85 -6.70 -19.06 -0.63
CA GLN A 85 -5.69 -18.42 -1.48
C GLN A 85 -4.34 -18.27 -0.75
N SER A 86 -4.33 -17.82 0.51
CA SER A 86 -3.09 -17.71 1.31
C SER A 86 -2.40 -19.08 1.46
N GLY A 87 -3.18 -20.15 1.67
CA GLY A 87 -2.64 -21.51 1.71
C GLY A 87 -2.02 -21.95 0.37
N GLN A 88 -2.68 -21.65 -0.74
CA GLN A 88 -2.16 -21.96 -2.08
C GLN A 88 -0.87 -21.19 -2.40
N VAL A 89 -0.78 -19.93 -1.98
CA VAL A 89 0.44 -19.13 -2.11
C VAL A 89 1.56 -19.77 -1.30
N TYR A 90 1.32 -20.11 -0.03
CA TYR A 90 2.30 -20.77 0.82
C TYR A 90 2.79 -22.10 0.23
N ASP A 91 1.89 -22.95 -0.25
CA ASP A 91 2.24 -24.22 -0.90
C ASP A 91 3.10 -24.03 -2.14
N LYS A 92 2.79 -23.03 -2.97
CA LYS A 92 3.58 -22.71 -4.17
C LYS A 92 4.97 -22.18 -3.79
N LEU A 93 5.06 -21.32 -2.78
CA LEU A 93 6.34 -20.81 -2.27
C LEU A 93 7.22 -21.94 -1.73
N LYS A 94 6.62 -22.87 -0.97
CA LYS A 94 7.30 -24.04 -0.41
C LYS A 94 7.80 -25.00 -1.48
N LYS A 95 7.04 -25.20 -2.55
CA LYS A 95 7.34 -26.21 -3.59
C LYS A 95 8.22 -25.69 -4.73
N LYS A 96 8.05 -24.43 -5.17
CA LYS A 96 8.56 -23.98 -6.47
C LYS A 96 9.39 -22.70 -6.39
N GLU A 97 8.83 -21.65 -5.83
CA GLU A 97 9.39 -20.30 -6.04
C GLU A 97 10.52 -19.98 -5.06
N ALA A 98 10.40 -20.40 -3.80
CA ALA A 98 11.37 -20.03 -2.78
C ALA A 98 11.43 -21.00 -1.58
N PRO A 99 11.71 -22.30 -1.81
CA PRO A 99 11.79 -23.29 -0.73
C PRO A 99 12.83 -22.91 0.35
N ALA A 100 13.91 -22.23 -0.05
CA ALA A 100 14.93 -21.74 0.89
C ALA A 100 14.44 -20.59 1.79
N LEU A 101 13.45 -19.80 1.35
CA LEU A 101 12.84 -18.75 2.18
C LEU A 101 11.92 -19.36 3.23
N VAL A 102 11.05 -20.29 2.80
CA VAL A 102 10.10 -20.99 3.68
C VAL A 102 10.84 -21.82 4.74
N ASN A 103 11.87 -22.58 4.35
CA ASN A 103 12.51 -23.56 5.24
C ASN A 103 13.59 -22.98 6.17
N ARG A 104 14.17 -21.81 5.87
CA ARG A 104 15.33 -21.29 6.63
C ARG A 104 15.13 -19.95 7.29
N LYS A 105 14.09 -19.17 6.91
CA LYS A 105 14.13 -17.74 7.18
C LYS A 105 12.91 -17.13 7.88
N GLN A 106 11.84 -17.90 8.09
CA GLN A 106 10.55 -17.42 8.58
C GLN A 106 9.99 -16.35 7.63
N LEU A 107 8.96 -16.71 6.88
CA LEU A 107 8.35 -15.82 5.90
C LEU A 107 7.66 -14.66 6.62
N MET A 108 7.85 -13.44 6.14
CA MET A 108 7.09 -12.28 6.59
C MET A 108 6.07 -11.91 5.51
N MET A 109 4.84 -11.65 5.94
CA MET A 109 3.76 -11.28 5.03
C MET A 109 3.41 -9.81 5.22
N LEU A 110 3.39 -9.07 4.11
CA LEU A 110 2.96 -7.68 4.06
C LEU A 110 1.62 -7.62 3.33
N GLN A 111 0.58 -7.21 4.04
CA GLN A 111 -0.79 -7.05 3.54
C GLN A 111 -1.42 -5.79 4.16
N ASP A 112 -2.56 -5.37 3.63
CA ASP A 112 -3.37 -4.34 4.28
C ASP A 112 -4.25 -4.92 5.41
N ASN A 113 -4.98 -4.04 6.11
CA ASN A 113 -5.85 -4.42 7.23
C ASN A 113 -7.31 -4.63 6.80
N ALA A 114 -7.58 -5.06 5.56
CA ALA A 114 -8.95 -5.32 5.13
C ALA A 114 -9.65 -6.34 6.05
N THR A 115 -10.96 -6.22 6.22
CA THR A 115 -11.77 -7.10 7.08
C THR A 115 -11.51 -8.60 6.90
N PRO A 116 -11.35 -9.15 5.66
CA PRO A 116 -11.01 -10.56 5.52
C PRO A 116 -9.61 -10.92 6.01
N HIS A 117 -8.66 -9.99 6.03
CA HIS A 117 -7.25 -10.22 6.37
C HIS A 117 -7.00 -10.23 7.89
N THR A 118 -7.84 -9.55 8.64
CA THR A 118 -7.78 -9.44 10.11
C THR A 118 -8.77 -10.36 10.83
N ALA A 119 -9.48 -11.22 10.07
CA ALA A 119 -10.41 -12.17 10.66
C ALA A 119 -9.67 -13.24 11.48
N LYS A 120 -10.22 -13.62 12.64
CA LYS A 120 -9.62 -14.63 13.55
C LYS A 120 -9.20 -15.93 12.86
N LYS A 121 -10.00 -16.40 11.90
CA LYS A 121 -9.70 -17.61 11.11
C LYS A 121 -8.37 -17.51 10.35
N ILE A 122 -8.00 -16.30 9.91
CA ILE A 122 -6.74 -16.04 9.22
C ILE A 122 -5.58 -15.98 10.21
N GLU A 123 -5.79 -15.38 11.38
CA GLU A 123 -4.80 -15.38 12.46
C GLU A 123 -4.47 -16.81 12.92
N GLU A 124 -5.49 -17.65 13.11
CA GLU A 124 -5.32 -19.08 13.44
C GLU A 124 -4.47 -19.77 12.37
N LYS A 125 -4.76 -19.54 11.09
CA LYS A 125 -4.01 -20.12 9.97
C LYS A 125 -2.56 -19.67 9.87
N PHE A 126 -2.23 -18.43 10.24
CA PHE A 126 -0.84 -17.96 10.23
C PHE A 126 -0.02 -18.47 11.41
N ASN A 127 -0.69 -18.95 12.46
CA ASN A 127 -0.06 -19.53 13.65
C ASN A 127 0.06 -21.06 13.58
N GLU A 128 -0.51 -21.71 12.57
CA GLU A 128 -0.34 -23.15 12.24
C GLU A 128 1.04 -23.46 11.65
#